data_AF-A0AAJ2EMV6-F1
#
_entry.id   AF-A0AAJ2EMV6-F1
#
_cell.length_a   1.000
_cell.length_b   1.000
_cell.length_c   1.000
_cell.angle_alpha   90.00
_cell.angle_beta   90.00
_cell.angle_gamma   90.00
#
_symmetry.space_group_name_H-M   'P 1'
#
loop_
_entity.id
_entity.type
_entity.pdbx_description
1 polymer ?
#
loop_
_entity_poly.entity_id
_entity_poly.type
_entity_poly.pdbx_seq_one_letter_code
_entity_poly.pdbx_strand_id
1 'polypeptide(L)'
;MTPNNHDQLPASATAPAFIARWEQILYNIKQSYLELAKNRAGANFERDICQPVASLDRDDVEDPIEIVRQVLPPADRSMSREEIERIRLAPVLVASVYCYRARQAEYRGDRDLGWTHLIDAGYWCAIARSGNSIGRAMQLAVNETREHGVSVFSLEGNKAKRESLDLFIAEAYRLVREGKPTGSKWPKIVDAALAIQSHMLEFAKNKGIRAVPSNIQRRLCELLGKMPDALELFETRG
;
A
#
# COMPACT_ATOMS: atom_id res chain seq x y z
N MET A 1 39.22 12.94 -25.79
CA MET A 1 37.78 12.78 -26.05
C MET A 1 37.30 11.58 -25.25
N THR A 2 36.82 11.81 -24.05
CA THR A 2 36.13 10.82 -23.22
C THR A 2 34.66 11.17 -23.25
N PRO A 3 33.76 10.28 -23.70
CA PRO A 3 32.35 10.54 -23.55
C PRO A 3 31.97 10.30 -22.10
N ASN A 4 31.35 11.33 -21.53
CA ASN A 4 30.79 11.34 -20.20
C ASN A 4 29.32 10.88 -20.29
N ASN A 5 28.94 10.10 -19.29
CA ASN A 5 27.69 10.21 -18.57
C ASN A 5 26.37 9.59 -19.06
N HIS A 6 25.78 8.89 -18.07
CA HIS A 6 24.39 8.93 -17.63
C HIS A 6 23.34 8.41 -18.62
N ASP A 7 22.98 7.13 -18.44
CA ASP A 7 21.57 6.70 -18.39
C ASP A 7 21.47 5.21 -18.01
N GLN A 8 21.87 4.88 -16.78
CA GLN A 8 21.42 3.64 -16.15
C GLN A 8 20.95 3.99 -14.74
N LEU A 9 19.67 4.36 -14.65
CA LEU A 9 18.89 4.21 -13.41
C LEU A 9 19.15 2.79 -12.89
N PRO A 10 19.49 2.60 -11.61
CA PRO A 10 19.67 1.26 -11.09
C PRO A 10 18.33 0.56 -11.20
N ALA A 11 18.30 -0.56 -11.92
CA ALA A 11 17.26 -1.56 -11.73
C ALA A 11 17.23 -1.83 -10.22
N SER A 12 16.18 -1.37 -9.55
CA SER A 12 15.94 -1.65 -8.14
C SER A 12 15.93 -3.17 -8.01
N ALA A 13 17.06 -3.73 -7.57
CA ALA A 13 17.21 -5.16 -7.39
C ALA A 13 16.21 -5.54 -6.30
N THR A 14 15.10 -6.16 -6.70
CA THR A 14 14.13 -6.68 -5.74
C THR A 14 14.88 -7.58 -4.77
N ALA A 15 14.68 -7.38 -3.47
CA ALA A 15 15.41 -8.15 -2.46
C ALA A 15 15.14 -9.65 -2.65
N PRO A 16 16.16 -10.53 -2.70
CA PRO A 16 15.97 -11.97 -2.90
C PRO A 16 14.99 -12.59 -1.89
N ALA A 17 15.01 -12.09 -0.64
CA ALA A 17 14.08 -12.53 0.41
C ALA A 17 12.62 -12.18 0.11
N PHE A 18 12.36 -11.02 -0.49
CA PHE A 18 11.01 -10.61 -0.90
C PHE A 18 10.48 -11.53 -1.99
N ILE A 19 11.28 -11.78 -3.04
CA ILE A 19 10.90 -12.69 -4.15
C ILE A 19 10.58 -14.08 -3.61
N ALA A 20 11.48 -14.67 -2.81
CA ALA A 20 11.28 -16.00 -2.26
C ALA A 20 9.99 -16.08 -1.42
N ARG A 21 9.71 -15.05 -0.61
CA ARG A 21 8.47 -15.01 0.19
C ARG A 21 7.22 -14.84 -0.67
N TRP A 22 7.30 -14.00 -1.70
CA TRP A 22 6.23 -13.77 -2.67
C TRP A 22 5.89 -15.04 -3.45
N GLU A 23 6.88 -15.74 -3.98
CA GLU A 23 6.71 -17.01 -4.70
C GLU A 23 6.08 -18.08 -3.80
N GLN A 24 6.55 -18.18 -2.55
CA GLN A 24 6.00 -19.13 -1.59
C GLN A 24 4.52 -18.88 -1.27
N ILE A 25 4.13 -17.61 -1.10
CA ILE A 25 2.73 -17.24 -0.84
C ILE A 25 1.89 -17.47 -2.08
N LEU A 26 2.35 -17.05 -3.27
CA LEU A 26 1.65 -17.28 -4.52
C LEU A 26 1.42 -18.77 -4.80
N TYR A 27 2.43 -19.60 -4.53
CA TYR A 27 2.30 -21.06 -4.60
C TYR A 27 1.20 -21.57 -3.67
N ASN A 28 1.18 -21.14 -2.40
CA ASN A 28 0.18 -21.57 -1.44
C ASN A 28 -1.24 -21.12 -1.81
N ILE A 29 -1.38 -19.92 -2.38
CA ILE A 29 -2.66 -19.41 -2.90
C ILE A 29 -3.13 -20.29 -4.06
N LYS A 30 -2.24 -20.59 -5.02
CA LYS A 30 -2.55 -21.48 -6.15
C LYS A 30 -2.98 -22.88 -5.69
N GLN A 31 -2.29 -23.48 -4.72
CA GLN A 31 -2.69 -24.78 -4.17
C GLN A 31 -4.08 -24.72 -3.51
N SER A 32 -4.36 -23.64 -2.77
CA SER A 32 -5.67 -23.44 -2.14
C SER A 32 -6.78 -23.29 -3.18
N TYR A 33 -6.53 -22.57 -4.27
CA TYR A 33 -7.43 -22.47 -5.41
C TYR A 33 -7.76 -23.85 -6.01
N LEU A 34 -6.72 -24.63 -6.33
CA LEU A 34 -6.87 -25.93 -6.98
C LEU A 34 -7.68 -26.91 -6.13
N GLU A 35 -7.45 -26.93 -4.82
CA GLU A 35 -8.24 -27.75 -3.89
C GLU A 35 -9.72 -27.35 -3.84
N LEU A 36 -10.00 -26.05 -3.85
CA LEU A 36 -11.37 -25.52 -3.84
C LEU A 36 -12.08 -25.70 -5.18
N ALA A 37 -11.32 -25.70 -6.29
CA ALA A 37 -11.82 -25.82 -7.64
C ALA A 37 -11.72 -27.25 -8.21
N LYS A 38 -11.34 -28.26 -7.41
CA LYS A 38 -11.03 -29.63 -7.87
C LYS A 38 -12.15 -30.32 -8.67
N ASN A 39 -13.40 -29.94 -8.42
CA ASN A 39 -14.57 -30.49 -9.12
C ASN A 39 -15.03 -29.65 -10.32
N ARG A 40 -14.37 -28.51 -10.58
CA ARG A 40 -14.70 -27.61 -11.69
C ARG A 40 -13.86 -27.98 -12.91
N ALA A 41 -14.52 -28.52 -13.93
CA ALA A 41 -13.88 -28.80 -15.21
C ALA A 41 -13.25 -27.51 -15.79
N GLY A 42 -11.99 -27.61 -16.22
CA GLY A 42 -11.26 -26.49 -16.81
C GLY A 42 -10.84 -25.39 -15.84
N ALA A 43 -10.80 -25.64 -14.52
CA ALA A 43 -10.25 -24.71 -13.54
C ALA A 43 -8.80 -24.33 -13.88
N ASN A 44 -8.52 -23.03 -13.96
CA ASN A 44 -7.21 -22.50 -14.29
C ASN A 44 -6.92 -21.26 -13.44
N PHE A 45 -5.92 -21.33 -12.57
CA PHE A 45 -5.62 -20.26 -11.62
C PHE A 45 -5.26 -18.95 -12.33
N GLU A 46 -4.50 -19.03 -13.40
CA GLU A 46 -4.02 -17.87 -14.15
C GLU A 46 -5.20 -17.11 -14.80
N ARG A 47 -6.12 -17.82 -15.45
CA ARG A 47 -7.31 -17.24 -16.10
C ARG A 47 -8.37 -16.82 -15.08
N ASP A 48 -8.62 -17.65 -14.08
CA ASP A 48 -9.75 -17.48 -13.18
C ASP A 48 -9.43 -16.50 -12.03
N ILE A 49 -8.14 -16.27 -11.73
CA ILE A 49 -7.69 -15.42 -10.62
C ILE A 49 -6.69 -14.36 -11.08
N CYS A 50 -5.54 -14.73 -11.64
CA CYS A 50 -4.46 -13.76 -11.92
C CYS A 50 -4.88 -12.68 -12.93
N GLN A 51 -5.55 -13.08 -14.01
CA GLN A 51 -6.02 -12.14 -15.04
C GLN A 51 -7.05 -11.13 -14.51
N PRO A 52 -8.14 -11.55 -13.84
CA PRO A 52 -9.07 -10.63 -13.18
C PRO A 52 -8.38 -9.68 -12.19
N VAL A 53 -7.51 -10.21 -11.33
CA VAL A 53 -6.78 -9.40 -10.34
C VAL A 53 -5.93 -8.33 -11.03
N ALA A 54 -5.13 -8.71 -12.02
CA ALA A 54 -4.25 -7.76 -12.70
C ALA A 54 -5.01 -6.68 -13.51
N SER A 55 -6.24 -6.95 -13.94
CA SER A 55 -7.02 -6.06 -14.81
C SER A 55 -8.09 -5.23 -14.09
N LEU A 56 -8.55 -5.67 -12.92
CA LEU A 56 -9.71 -5.09 -12.23
C LEU A 56 -9.39 -4.54 -10.83
N ASP A 57 -8.24 -4.91 -10.26
CA ASP A 57 -7.84 -4.43 -8.95
C ASP A 57 -7.68 -2.91 -8.92
N ARG A 58 -8.20 -2.29 -7.86
CA ARG A 58 -7.98 -0.89 -7.55
C ARG A 58 -7.34 -0.76 -6.17
N ASP A 59 -6.15 -0.16 -6.11
CA ASP A 59 -5.33 -0.05 -4.89
C ASP A 59 -5.91 0.88 -3.81
N ASP A 60 -7.01 1.56 -4.10
CA ASP A 60 -7.80 2.39 -3.18
C ASP A 60 -8.81 1.59 -2.34
N VAL A 61 -9.12 0.35 -2.72
CA VAL A 61 -10.11 -0.49 -2.03
C VAL A 61 -9.43 -1.52 -1.15
N GLU A 62 -9.73 -1.45 0.14
CA GLU A 62 -9.13 -2.32 1.14
C GLU A 62 -10.14 -3.28 1.78
N ASP A 63 -11.46 -2.98 1.78
CA ASP A 63 -12.46 -3.89 2.37
C ASP A 63 -12.46 -5.23 1.62
N PRO A 64 -12.24 -6.38 2.30
CA PRO A 64 -12.10 -7.67 1.64
C PRO A 64 -13.32 -8.08 0.80
N ILE A 65 -14.53 -7.67 1.17
CA ILE A 65 -15.75 -7.96 0.41
C ILE A 65 -15.79 -7.12 -0.86
N GLU A 66 -15.45 -5.84 -0.77
CA GLU A 66 -15.32 -4.97 -1.94
C GLU A 66 -14.19 -5.41 -2.87
N ILE A 67 -13.06 -5.87 -2.34
CA ILE A 67 -11.96 -6.45 -3.13
C ILE A 67 -12.48 -7.64 -3.94
N VAL A 68 -13.20 -8.58 -3.30
CA VAL A 68 -13.78 -9.73 -4.00
C VAL A 68 -14.76 -9.27 -5.07
N ARG A 69 -15.65 -8.33 -4.75
CA ARG A 69 -16.63 -7.80 -5.69
C ARG A 69 -15.99 -7.23 -6.96
N GLN A 70 -14.84 -6.57 -6.86
CA GLN A 70 -14.15 -6.01 -8.03
C GLN A 70 -13.71 -7.08 -9.02
N VAL A 71 -13.14 -8.17 -8.51
CA VAL A 71 -12.52 -9.23 -9.31
C VAL A 71 -13.51 -10.32 -9.73
N LEU A 72 -14.75 -10.29 -9.22
CA LEU A 72 -15.83 -11.13 -9.70
C LEU A 72 -16.26 -10.78 -11.13
N PRO A 73 -16.80 -11.77 -11.87
CA PRO A 73 -17.45 -11.53 -13.16
C PRO A 73 -18.51 -10.43 -13.05
N PRO A 74 -18.74 -9.60 -14.09
CA PRO A 74 -19.69 -8.49 -14.03
C PRO A 74 -21.10 -8.87 -13.54
N ALA A 75 -21.58 -10.06 -13.90
CA ALA A 75 -22.89 -10.57 -13.48
C ALA A 75 -23.00 -10.82 -11.97
N ASP A 76 -21.88 -11.09 -11.31
CA ASP A 76 -21.83 -11.44 -9.89
C ASP A 76 -21.50 -10.23 -8.99
N ARG A 77 -21.24 -9.06 -9.57
CA ARG A 77 -20.85 -7.86 -8.79
C ARG A 77 -21.99 -7.25 -8.00
N SER A 78 -23.24 -7.57 -8.33
CA SER A 78 -24.42 -7.14 -7.57
C SER A 78 -24.71 -8.00 -6.35
N MET A 79 -23.90 -9.04 -6.08
CA MET A 79 -24.06 -9.89 -4.90
C MET A 79 -23.98 -9.08 -3.60
N SER A 80 -24.85 -9.43 -2.66
CA SER A 80 -24.83 -8.89 -1.30
C SER A 80 -23.54 -9.27 -0.57
N ARG A 81 -23.27 -8.60 0.55
CA ARG A 81 -22.11 -8.93 1.40
C ARG A 81 -22.17 -10.38 1.88
N GLU A 82 -23.35 -10.81 2.33
CA GLU A 82 -23.61 -12.16 2.84
C GLU A 82 -23.45 -13.22 1.73
N GLU A 83 -23.80 -12.89 0.49
CA GLU A 83 -23.60 -13.77 -0.67
C GLU A 83 -22.10 -13.93 -0.97
N ILE A 84 -21.35 -12.82 -0.97
CA ILE A 84 -19.90 -12.83 -1.19
C ILE A 84 -19.18 -13.61 -0.09
N GLU A 85 -19.59 -13.46 1.17
CA GLU A 85 -19.00 -14.20 2.30
C GLU A 85 -19.14 -15.73 2.20
N ARG A 86 -20.17 -16.21 1.49
CA ARG A 86 -20.40 -17.64 1.26
C ARG A 86 -19.55 -18.20 0.10
N ILE A 87 -18.94 -17.34 -0.71
CA ILE A 87 -18.04 -17.77 -1.78
C ILE A 87 -16.79 -18.37 -1.15
N ARG A 88 -16.61 -19.69 -1.30
CA ARG A 88 -15.46 -20.41 -0.73
C ARG A 88 -14.11 -19.90 -1.25
N LEU A 89 -14.09 -19.35 -2.48
CA LEU A 89 -12.91 -18.76 -3.11
C LEU A 89 -12.62 -17.32 -2.65
N ALA A 90 -13.50 -16.67 -1.89
CA ALA A 90 -13.35 -15.27 -1.54
C ALA A 90 -12.01 -14.97 -0.82
N PRO A 91 -11.56 -15.75 0.19
CA PRO A 91 -10.24 -15.53 0.80
C PRO A 91 -9.07 -15.73 -0.17
N VAL A 92 -9.20 -16.63 -1.15
CA VAL A 92 -8.18 -16.84 -2.20
C VAL A 92 -8.08 -15.61 -3.08
N LEU A 93 -9.21 -15.02 -3.48
CA LEU A 93 -9.26 -13.79 -4.28
C LEU A 93 -8.58 -12.63 -3.55
N VAL A 94 -8.92 -12.43 -2.26
CA VAL A 94 -8.30 -11.37 -1.44
C VAL A 94 -6.79 -11.60 -1.30
N ALA A 95 -6.36 -12.84 -1.02
CA ALA A 95 -4.94 -13.17 -0.93
C ALA A 95 -4.20 -12.89 -2.25
N SER A 96 -4.80 -13.21 -3.39
CA SER A 96 -4.24 -12.95 -4.72
C SER A 96 -4.11 -11.46 -5.02
N VAL A 97 -5.11 -10.65 -4.65
CA VAL A 97 -5.06 -9.19 -4.80
C VAL A 97 -3.90 -8.61 -4.01
N TYR A 98 -3.78 -8.95 -2.73
CA TYR A 98 -2.66 -8.46 -1.92
C TYR A 98 -1.30 -8.97 -2.42
N CYS A 99 -1.22 -10.21 -2.91
CA CYS A 99 0.00 -10.76 -3.50
C CYS A 99 0.42 -9.98 -4.77
N TYR A 100 -0.56 -9.57 -5.59
CA TYR A 100 -0.34 -8.71 -6.75
C TYR A 100 0.10 -7.30 -6.36
N ARG A 101 -0.62 -6.65 -5.42
CA ARG A 101 -0.28 -5.30 -4.91
C ARG A 101 1.11 -5.27 -4.28
N ALA A 102 1.50 -6.31 -3.54
CA ALA A 102 2.83 -6.44 -2.98
C ALA A 102 3.91 -6.34 -4.06
N ARG A 103 3.71 -7.06 -5.17
CA ARG A 103 4.64 -7.05 -6.30
C ARG A 103 4.69 -5.68 -6.98
N GLN A 104 3.54 -5.03 -7.15
CA GLN A 104 3.46 -3.68 -7.74
C GLN A 104 4.15 -2.62 -6.87
N ALA A 105 3.95 -2.65 -5.55
CA ALA A 105 4.62 -1.74 -4.63
C ALA A 105 6.15 -1.91 -4.66
N GLU A 106 6.63 -3.15 -4.68
CA GLU A 106 8.06 -3.44 -4.80
C GLU A 106 8.64 -2.95 -6.15
N TYR A 107 7.91 -3.09 -7.26
CA TYR A 107 8.31 -2.52 -8.56
C TYR A 107 8.38 -0.98 -8.53
N ARG A 108 7.48 -0.33 -7.79
CA ARG A 108 7.48 1.13 -7.58
C ARG A 108 8.55 1.59 -6.58
N GLY A 109 9.29 0.66 -5.96
CA GLY A 109 10.31 0.95 -4.96
C GLY A 109 9.75 1.23 -3.55
N ASP A 110 8.45 1.04 -3.33
CA ASP A 110 7.81 1.17 -2.02
C ASP A 110 7.89 -0.16 -1.27
N ARG A 111 9.07 -0.43 -0.71
CA ARG A 111 9.40 -1.70 -0.07
C ARG A 111 8.53 -1.97 1.16
N ASP A 112 8.29 -0.96 1.99
CA ASP A 112 7.52 -1.12 3.22
C ASP A 112 6.06 -1.48 2.90
N LEU A 113 5.47 -0.81 1.91
CA LEU A 113 4.14 -1.17 1.41
C LEU A 113 4.13 -2.56 0.76
N GLY A 114 5.16 -2.91 -0.01
CA GLY A 114 5.32 -4.23 -0.59
C GLY A 114 5.28 -5.34 0.45
N TRP A 115 6.07 -5.22 1.52
CA TRP A 115 6.08 -6.17 2.62
C TRP A 115 4.76 -6.20 3.40
N THR A 116 4.13 -5.05 3.60
CA THR A 116 2.81 -4.97 4.27
C THR A 116 1.77 -5.80 3.50
N HIS A 117 1.63 -5.55 2.20
CA HIS A 117 0.72 -6.33 1.35
C HIS A 117 1.09 -7.80 1.29
N LEU A 118 2.38 -8.14 1.36
CA LEU A 118 2.81 -9.54 1.35
C LEU A 118 2.42 -10.28 2.64
N ILE A 119 2.43 -9.59 3.78
CA ILE A 119 1.92 -10.12 5.05
C ILE A 119 0.41 -10.38 4.95
N ASP A 120 -0.35 -9.41 4.43
CA ASP A 120 -1.80 -9.53 4.25
C ASP A 120 -2.15 -10.70 3.31
N ALA A 121 -1.41 -10.85 2.21
CA ALA A 121 -1.57 -11.99 1.30
C ALA A 121 -1.35 -13.34 2.02
N GLY A 122 -0.33 -13.41 2.88
CA GLY A 122 -0.04 -14.59 3.69
C GLY A 122 -1.15 -14.91 4.69
N TYR A 123 -1.69 -13.89 5.36
CA TYR A 123 -2.81 -14.04 6.29
C TYR A 123 -4.05 -14.59 5.58
N TRP A 124 -4.48 -13.96 4.48
CA TRP A 124 -5.68 -14.38 3.75
C TRP A 124 -5.50 -15.77 3.11
N CYS A 125 -4.28 -16.11 2.70
CA CYS A 125 -3.96 -17.47 2.26
C CYS A 125 -4.15 -18.49 3.39
N ALA A 126 -3.74 -18.18 4.63
CA ALA A 126 -3.95 -19.06 5.78
C ALA A 126 -5.45 -19.20 6.12
N ILE A 127 -6.22 -18.11 6.04
CA ILE A 127 -7.68 -18.15 6.17
C ILE A 127 -8.29 -19.09 5.12
N ALA A 128 -7.90 -18.96 3.85
CA ALA A 128 -8.36 -19.84 2.77
C ALA A 128 -8.07 -21.32 3.07
N ARG A 129 -6.86 -21.63 3.53
CA ARG A 129 -6.41 -23.00 3.82
C ARG A 129 -7.09 -23.61 5.05
N SER A 130 -7.45 -22.80 6.03
CA SER A 130 -8.18 -23.25 7.22
C SER A 130 -9.68 -23.46 6.95
N GLY A 131 -10.16 -23.14 5.75
CA GLY A 131 -11.57 -23.26 5.38
C GLY A 131 -12.48 -22.21 6.05
N ASN A 132 -11.90 -21.16 6.63
CA ASN A 132 -12.65 -20.08 7.25
C ASN A 132 -13.14 -19.07 6.20
N SER A 133 -14.28 -18.43 6.47
CA SER A 133 -14.81 -17.35 5.63
C SER A 133 -14.19 -15.99 5.98
N ILE A 134 -14.37 -15.01 5.09
CA ILE A 134 -14.00 -13.61 5.35
C ILE A 134 -14.69 -13.10 6.61
N GLY A 135 -16.00 -13.30 6.74
CA GLY A 135 -16.77 -12.86 7.91
C GLY A 135 -16.23 -13.45 9.22
N ARG A 136 -15.85 -14.73 9.25
CA ARG A 136 -15.26 -15.36 10.44
C ARG A 136 -13.87 -14.80 10.77
N ALA A 137 -13.04 -14.56 9.75
CA ALA A 137 -11.72 -13.93 9.95
C ALA A 137 -11.85 -12.51 10.51
N MET A 138 -12.78 -11.72 9.99
CA MET A 138 -13.07 -10.37 10.49
C MET A 138 -13.60 -10.40 11.93
N GLN A 139 -14.51 -11.33 12.27
CA GLN A 139 -15.00 -11.48 13.64
C GLN A 139 -13.89 -11.87 14.63
N LEU A 140 -13.03 -12.81 14.26
CA LEU A 140 -11.87 -13.19 15.08
C LEU A 140 -10.95 -12.00 15.30
N ALA A 141 -10.66 -11.22 14.26
CA ALA A 141 -9.84 -10.01 14.38
C ALA A 141 -10.49 -8.94 15.27
N VAL A 142 -11.81 -8.73 15.17
CA VAL A 142 -12.54 -7.79 16.03
C VAL A 142 -12.51 -8.25 17.49
N ASN A 143 -12.70 -9.55 17.74
CA ASN A 143 -12.66 -10.11 19.09
C ASN A 143 -11.25 -10.03 19.69
N GLU A 144 -10.22 -10.35 18.90
CA GLU A 144 -8.82 -10.24 19.31
C GLU A 144 -8.43 -8.77 19.58
N THR A 145 -8.94 -7.83 18.78
CA THR A 145 -8.76 -6.38 19.00
C THR A 145 -9.45 -5.92 20.29
N ARG A 146 -10.64 -6.45 20.60
CA ARG A 146 -11.36 -6.15 21.86
C ARG A 146 -10.66 -6.74 23.09
N GLU A 147 -10.06 -7.93 22.95
CA GLU A 147 -9.39 -8.63 24.05
C GLU A 147 -7.97 -8.10 24.31
N HIS A 148 -7.24 -7.69 23.26
CA HIS A 148 -5.82 -7.32 23.36
C HIS A 148 -5.56 -5.83 23.12
N GLY A 149 -6.54 -5.02 22.71
CA GLY A 149 -6.34 -3.62 22.35
C GLY A 149 -5.42 -3.39 21.14
N VAL A 150 -5.05 -4.46 20.42
CA VAL A 150 -4.16 -4.42 19.26
C VAL A 150 -5.01 -4.53 17.99
N SER A 151 -5.07 -3.43 17.23
CA SER A 151 -5.75 -3.39 15.92
C SER A 151 -4.97 -4.20 14.90
N VAL A 152 -5.37 -5.47 14.66
CA VAL A 152 -4.72 -6.33 13.64
C VAL A 152 -5.28 -6.09 12.23
N PHE A 153 -6.46 -5.50 12.09
CA PHE A 153 -6.97 -5.03 10.80
C PHE A 153 -7.73 -3.73 11.00
N SER A 154 -7.07 -2.60 10.80
CA SER A 154 -7.80 -1.39 10.46
C SER A 154 -7.44 -1.02 9.03
N LEU A 155 -8.37 -1.37 8.14
CA LEU A 155 -8.60 -0.70 6.87
C LEU A 155 -8.61 0.83 7.08
N GLU A 156 -9.15 1.27 8.22
CA GLU A 156 -9.08 2.63 8.73
C GLU A 156 -7.69 3.05 9.19
N GLY A 157 -6.81 2.16 9.67
CA GLY A 157 -5.46 2.51 10.10
C GLY A 157 -4.53 2.76 8.92
N ASN A 158 -4.63 1.97 7.85
CA ASN A 158 -3.86 2.23 6.62
C ASN A 158 -4.46 3.40 5.83
N LYS A 159 -5.79 3.53 5.77
CA LYS A 159 -6.45 4.71 5.20
C LYS A 159 -6.16 5.97 6.00
N ALA A 160 -6.29 5.96 7.33
CA ALA A 160 -5.96 7.10 8.19
C ALA A 160 -4.45 7.39 8.17
N LYS A 161 -3.58 6.38 8.02
CA LYS A 161 -2.14 6.62 7.79
C LYS A 161 -1.89 7.30 6.44
N ARG A 162 -2.56 6.88 5.37
CA ARG A 162 -2.49 7.53 4.05
C ARG A 162 -3.06 8.95 4.10
N GLU A 163 -4.26 9.15 4.65
CA GLU A 163 -4.88 10.46 4.86
C GLU A 163 -4.02 11.37 5.76
N SER A 164 -3.45 10.84 6.84
CA SER A 164 -2.52 11.57 7.70
C SER A 164 -1.24 11.95 6.95
N LEU A 165 -0.73 11.07 6.09
CA LEU A 165 0.43 11.36 5.26
C LEU A 165 0.09 12.44 4.22
N ASP A 166 -1.06 12.34 3.56
CA ASP A 166 -1.51 13.30 2.56
C ASP A 166 -1.74 14.69 3.18
N LEU A 167 -2.36 14.75 4.36
CA LEU A 167 -2.49 15.98 5.15
C LEU A 167 -1.13 16.57 5.53
N PHE A 168 -0.19 15.72 5.94
CA PHE A 168 1.17 16.15 6.28
C PHE A 168 1.92 16.70 5.05
N ILE A 169 1.77 16.05 3.89
CA ILE A 169 2.37 16.50 2.62
C ILE A 169 1.75 17.81 2.16
N ALA A 170 0.42 17.90 2.15
CA ALA A 170 -0.31 19.08 1.72
C ALA A 170 0.07 20.31 2.57
N GLU A 171 0.18 20.13 3.89
CA GLU A 171 0.58 21.21 4.78
C GLU A 171 2.04 21.63 4.58
N ALA A 172 2.97 20.68 4.42
CA ALA A 172 4.36 20.99 4.12
C ALA A 172 4.48 21.79 2.82
N TYR A 173 3.72 21.42 1.78
CA TYR A 173 3.73 22.12 0.50
C TYR A 173 3.13 23.52 0.60
N ARG A 174 2.04 23.68 1.37
CA ARG A 174 1.44 24.98 1.65
C ARG A 174 2.44 25.92 2.34
N LEU A 175 3.08 25.46 3.41
CA LEU A 175 4.04 26.25 4.18
C LEU A 175 5.27 26.68 3.36
N VAL A 176 5.79 25.80 2.49
CA VAL A 176 6.93 26.17 1.62
C VAL A 176 6.54 27.22 0.58
N ARG A 177 5.32 27.16 0.04
CA ARG A 177 4.81 28.15 -0.92
C ARG A 177 4.59 29.51 -0.25
N GLU A 178 4.00 29.52 0.94
CA GLU A 178 3.72 30.74 1.70
C GLU A 178 4.98 31.37 2.30
N GLY A 179 5.92 30.55 2.78
CA GLY A 179 7.18 31.00 3.36
C GLY A 179 8.24 31.42 2.34
N LYS A 180 7.92 31.35 1.03
CA LYS A 180 8.85 31.68 -0.04
C LYS A 180 9.35 33.12 0.12
N PRO A 181 10.68 33.36 0.09
CA PRO A 181 11.21 34.71 0.18
C PRO A 181 10.69 35.58 -0.98
N THR A 182 10.29 36.82 -0.68
CA THR A 182 9.67 37.72 -1.66
C THR A 182 10.59 37.92 -2.88
N GLY A 183 10.12 37.47 -4.04
CA GLY A 183 10.83 37.64 -5.31
C GLY A 183 11.94 36.65 -5.61
N SER A 184 12.20 35.64 -4.75
CA SER A 184 13.25 34.64 -5.00
C SER A 184 12.79 33.21 -4.70
N LYS A 185 13.56 32.24 -5.20
CA LYS A 185 13.40 30.82 -4.86
C LYS A 185 14.07 30.54 -3.52
N TRP A 186 13.72 29.41 -2.90
CA TRP A 186 14.49 28.86 -1.80
C TRP A 186 15.87 28.44 -2.31
N PRO A 187 16.98 28.84 -1.66
CA PRO A 187 18.32 28.47 -2.09
C PRO A 187 18.51 26.94 -2.13
N LYS A 188 18.08 26.26 -1.06
CA LYS A 188 18.11 24.80 -0.94
C LYS A 188 16.83 24.26 -0.31
N ILE A 189 16.51 23.01 -0.62
CA ILE A 189 15.43 22.26 0.03
C ILE A 189 15.62 22.21 1.55
N VAL A 190 16.85 22.01 2.01
CA VAL A 190 17.16 21.95 3.44
C VAL A 190 16.82 23.24 4.19
N ASP A 191 17.00 24.40 3.55
CA ASP A 191 16.69 25.70 4.14
C ASP A 191 15.18 25.86 4.33
N ALA A 192 14.40 25.45 3.33
CA ALA A 192 12.95 25.42 3.42
C ALA A 192 12.45 24.43 4.49
N ALA A 193 13.07 23.24 4.57
CA ALA A 193 12.75 22.24 5.58
C ALA A 193 13.01 22.76 7.00
N LEU A 194 14.14 23.44 7.22
CA LEU A 194 14.47 24.08 8.50
C LEU A 194 13.49 25.19 8.87
N ALA A 195 13.06 26.00 7.90
CA ALA A 195 12.11 27.09 8.13
C ALA A 195 10.72 26.59 8.60
N ILE A 196 10.27 25.46 8.07
CA ILE A 196 8.92 24.93 8.36
C ILE A 196 8.89 23.86 9.46
N GLN A 197 10.05 23.33 9.90
CA GLN A 197 10.08 22.14 10.78
C GLN A 197 9.26 22.30 12.07
N SER A 198 9.35 23.47 12.71
CA SER A 198 8.67 23.74 13.98
C SER A 198 7.16 23.74 13.80
N HIS A 199 6.68 24.39 12.73
CA HIS A 199 5.27 24.39 12.35
C HIS A 199 4.76 22.99 11.99
N MET A 200 5.57 22.20 11.27
CA MET A 200 5.20 20.83 10.91
C MET A 200 5.15 19.90 12.13
N LEU A 201 6.01 20.08 13.13
CA LEU A 201 5.93 19.34 14.39
C LEU A 201 4.67 19.70 15.18
N GLU A 202 4.32 20.98 15.24
CA GLU A 202 3.09 21.44 15.90
C GLU A 202 1.84 20.94 15.16
N PHE A 203 1.81 21.05 13.83
CA PHE A 203 0.75 20.50 13.00
C PHE A 203 0.57 19.00 13.21
N ALA A 204 1.67 18.24 13.19
CA ALA A 204 1.62 16.80 13.40
C ALA A 204 1.07 16.45 14.78
N LYS A 205 1.48 17.18 15.84
CA LYS A 205 0.93 17.02 17.19
C LYS A 205 -0.58 17.30 17.23
N ASN A 206 -1.04 18.38 16.61
CA ASN A 206 -2.45 18.79 16.60
C ASN A 206 -3.34 17.84 15.79
N LYS A 207 -2.79 17.20 14.77
CA LYS A 207 -3.51 16.24 13.91
C LYS A 207 -3.34 14.78 14.36
N GLY A 208 -2.63 14.51 15.46
CA GLY A 208 -2.36 13.15 15.92
C GLY A 208 -1.42 12.34 15.01
N ILE A 209 -0.64 13.02 14.16
CA ILE A 209 0.29 12.42 13.23
C ILE A 209 1.61 12.15 13.95
N ARG A 210 2.12 10.92 13.87
CA ARG A 210 3.42 10.57 14.48
C ARG A 210 4.57 11.21 13.70
N ALA A 211 5.14 12.27 14.25
CA ALA A 211 6.35 12.93 13.77
C ALA A 211 7.40 12.97 14.88
N VAL A 212 8.61 12.47 14.61
CA VAL A 212 9.71 12.47 15.59
C VAL A 212 10.62 13.67 15.32
N PRO A 213 10.90 14.53 16.32
CA PRO A 213 11.73 15.72 16.15
C PRO A 213 13.11 15.43 15.53
N SER A 214 13.75 14.34 15.90
CA SER A 214 15.09 13.97 15.40
C SER A 214 15.12 13.60 13.91
N ASN A 215 13.99 13.30 13.28
CA ASN A 215 13.90 12.85 11.89
C ASN A 215 13.05 13.76 10.99
N ILE A 216 12.45 14.82 11.55
CA ILE A 216 11.48 15.64 10.82
C ILE A 216 12.13 16.36 9.64
N GLN A 217 13.34 16.89 9.81
CA GLN A 217 14.06 17.61 8.76
C GLN A 217 14.34 16.71 7.55
N ARG A 218 14.89 15.51 7.78
CA ARG A 218 15.16 14.54 6.70
C ARG A 218 13.88 14.18 5.94
N ARG A 219 12.80 13.89 6.67
CA ARG A 219 11.50 13.58 6.07
C ARG A 219 10.96 14.74 5.24
N LEU A 220 11.10 15.98 5.71
CA LEU A 220 10.69 17.16 4.96
C LEU A 220 11.53 17.33 3.69
N CYS A 221 12.85 17.16 3.74
CA CYS A 221 13.69 17.23 2.54
C CYS A 221 13.27 16.22 1.47
N GLU A 222 13.01 14.97 1.88
CA GLU A 222 12.54 13.90 0.98
C GLU A 222 11.18 14.26 0.34
N LEU A 223 10.25 14.83 1.11
CA LEU A 223 8.92 15.22 0.63
C LEU A 223 8.96 16.43 -0.31
N LEU A 224 9.75 17.44 0.03
CA LEU A 224 9.89 18.66 -0.76
C LEU A 224 10.60 18.41 -2.09
N GLY A 225 11.55 17.45 -2.13
CA GLY A 225 12.17 17.01 -3.37
C GLY A 225 11.20 16.35 -4.37
N LYS A 226 10.05 15.89 -3.90
CA LYS A 226 8.98 15.28 -4.71
C LYS A 226 7.87 16.28 -5.11
N MET A 227 7.99 17.55 -4.75
CA MET A 227 7.01 18.56 -5.14
C MET A 227 6.87 18.65 -6.66
N PRO A 228 5.64 18.67 -7.22
CA PRO A 228 5.43 18.85 -8.66
C PRO A 228 6.06 20.15 -9.17
N ASP A 229 6.01 21.19 -8.36
CA ASP A 229 6.52 22.55 -8.60
C ASP A 229 7.92 22.79 -7.98
N ALA A 230 8.67 21.74 -7.64
CA ALA A 230 9.98 21.87 -7.01
C ALA A 230 10.95 22.77 -7.80
N LEU A 231 10.90 22.72 -9.14
CA LEU A 231 11.79 23.52 -9.99
C LEU A 231 11.49 25.03 -9.92
N GLU A 232 10.27 25.42 -9.56
CA GLU A 232 9.83 26.81 -9.43
C GLU A 232 10.08 27.37 -8.03
N LEU A 233 10.26 26.47 -7.06
CA LEU A 233 10.40 26.79 -5.65
C LEU A 233 11.84 26.72 -5.14
N PHE A 234 12.69 25.87 -5.71
CA PHE A 234 14.06 25.65 -5.25
C PHE A 234 15.10 25.98 -6.34
N GLU A 235 16.20 26.61 -5.96
CA GLU A 235 17.35 26.83 -6.85
C GLU A 235 18.16 25.56 -7.04
N THR A 236 18.33 24.78 -5.97
CA THR A 236 19.05 23.50 -5.99
C THR A 236 18.32 22.41 -5.22
N ARG A 237 18.29 21.20 -5.80
CA ARG A 237 17.85 19.97 -5.14
C ARG A 237 19.03 19.39 -4.36
N GLY A 238 19.47 20.13 -3.34
CA GLY A 238 20.52 19.71 -2.41
C GLY A 238 20.02 18.63 -1.46
#